data_AF-A0A0F9GMG0-F1
#
_entry.id   AF-A0A0F9GMG0-F1
#
_cell.length_a   1.000
_cell.length_b   1.000
_cell.length_c   1.000
_cell.angle_alpha   90.00
_cell.angle_beta   90.00
_cell.angle_gamma   90.00
#
_symmetry.space_group_name_H-M   'P 1'
#
loop_
_entity.id
_entity.type
_entity.pdbx_description
1 polymer ?
#
loop_
_entity_poly.entity_id
_entity_poly.type
_entity_poly.pdbx_seq_one_letter_code
_entity_poly.pdbx_strand_id
1 'polypeptide(L)'
;LYKHGTRELDKLVLPNSVGGAGSTARRIRRQGAFVAWIFFMLFALSVALVMIALSLSGLNFESSIILTIAALSTTGPLAGVAGEAPILYAELNDAARVILAGAMVLGRLETLAIIALLNPAFWRA
;
A
#
# COMPACT_ATOMS: atom_id res chain seq x y z
N LEU A 1 -11.08 22.23 0.10
CA LEU A 1 -11.68 23.30 -0.73
C LEU A 1 -11.97 24.55 0.10
N TYR A 2 -12.85 24.50 1.11
CA TYR A 2 -13.16 25.68 1.96
C TYR A 2 -11.92 26.35 2.60
N LYS A 3 -11.05 25.58 3.27
CA LYS A 3 -9.80 26.09 3.87
C LYS A 3 -8.78 26.64 2.88
N HIS A 4 -8.90 26.29 1.60
CA HIS A 4 -8.03 26.83 0.55
C HIS A 4 -8.53 28.19 0.05
N GLY A 5 -9.85 28.34 -0.13
CA GLY A 5 -10.46 29.62 -0.54
C GLY A 5 -10.27 30.72 0.51
N THR A 6 -10.39 30.41 1.80
CA THR A 6 -10.15 31.39 2.88
C THR A 6 -8.70 31.90 2.89
N ARG A 7 -7.74 31.05 2.51
CA ARG A 7 -6.30 31.37 2.47
C ARG A 7 -5.93 32.27 1.29
N GLU A 8 -6.71 32.26 0.22
CA GLU A 8 -6.54 33.13 -0.94
C GLU A 8 -7.16 34.51 -0.70
N LEU A 9 -8.31 34.56 -0.03
CA LEU A 9 -8.92 35.82 0.41
C LEU A 9 -8.02 36.58 1.39
N ASP A 10 -7.37 35.89 2.34
CA ASP A 10 -6.43 36.51 3.28
C ASP A 10 -5.19 37.12 2.59
N LYS A 11 -4.77 36.58 1.44
CA LYS A 11 -3.63 37.15 0.67
C LYS A 11 -3.99 38.44 -0.07
N LEU A 12 -5.25 38.62 -0.41
CA LEU A 12 -5.74 39.87 -1.02
C LEU A 12 -5.80 41.00 0.02
N VAL A 13 -6.10 40.66 1.28
CA VAL A 13 -6.17 41.63 2.38
C VAL A 13 -4.79 41.93 2.98
N LEU A 14 -3.89 40.94 3.08
CA LEU A 14 -2.50 41.13 3.53
C LEU A 14 -1.49 40.68 2.47
N PRO A 15 -1.15 41.55 1.50
CA PRO A 15 -0.31 41.19 0.35
C PRO A 15 1.13 40.81 0.69
N ASN A 16 1.64 41.19 1.86
CA ASN A 16 3.00 40.85 2.32
C ASN A 16 3.03 39.71 3.37
N SER A 17 1.94 38.92 3.45
CA SER A 17 1.89 37.77 4.34
C SER A 17 2.66 36.59 3.74
N VAL A 18 3.90 36.37 4.21
CA VAL A 18 4.64 35.14 3.94
C VAL A 18 3.94 34.02 4.70
N GLY A 19 3.08 33.27 4.00
CA GLY A 19 2.34 32.14 4.54
C GLY A 19 3.30 31.07 5.06
N GLY A 20 3.67 31.19 6.33
CA GLY A 20 4.43 30.21 7.08
C GLY A 20 3.57 28.98 7.32
N ALA A 21 3.50 28.07 6.36
CA ALA A 21 3.52 26.67 6.75
C ALA A 21 4.91 26.48 7.36
N GLY A 22 5.05 26.78 8.66
CA GLY A 22 6.34 26.94 9.35
C GLY A 22 7.31 25.78 9.11
N SER A 23 8.57 25.94 9.51
CA SER A 23 9.63 24.92 9.35
C SER A 23 9.15 23.49 9.70
N THR A 24 8.28 23.36 10.71
CA THR A 24 7.58 22.14 11.12
C THR A 24 6.73 21.51 10.01
N ALA A 25 5.87 22.27 9.31
CA ALA A 25 5.05 21.77 8.22
C ALA A 25 5.90 21.34 7.01
N ARG A 26 7.01 22.04 6.75
CA ARG A 26 7.98 21.65 5.71
C ARG A 26 8.76 20.39 6.09
N ARG A 27 9.10 20.21 7.37
CA ARG A 27 9.74 19.01 7.92
C ARG A 27 8.80 17.80 7.86
N ILE A 28 7.53 17.97 8.24
CA ILE A 28 6.49 16.93 8.12
C ILE A 28 6.29 16.51 6.66
N ARG A 29 6.26 17.46 5.71
CA ARG A 29 6.13 17.13 4.28
C ARG A 29 7.32 16.30 3.76
N ARG A 30 8.54 16.61 4.22
CA ARG A 30 9.76 15.91 3.81
C ARG A 30 9.89 14.53 4.47
N GLN A 31 9.52 14.42 5.75
CA GLN A 31 9.47 13.13 6.46
C GLN A 31 8.35 12.25 5.90
N GLY A 32 7.15 12.78 5.71
CA GLY A 32 6.03 12.04 5.13
C GLY A 32 6.30 11.53 3.72
N ALA A 33 6.99 12.31 2.87
CA ALA A 33 7.38 11.85 1.54
C ALA A 33 8.38 10.68 1.59
N PHE A 34 9.38 10.74 2.48
CA PHE A 34 10.34 9.65 2.66
C PHE A 34 9.67 8.35 3.14
N VAL A 35 8.71 8.49 4.06
CA VAL A 35 7.94 7.37 4.60
C VAL A 35 7.03 6.75 3.56
N ALA A 36 6.31 7.58 2.79
CA ALA A 36 5.49 7.11 1.67
C ALA A 36 6.33 6.38 0.61
N TRP A 37 7.56 6.85 0.38
CA TRP A 37 8.49 6.20 -0.54
C TRP A 37 8.93 4.81 -0.05
N ILE A 38 9.31 4.69 1.22
CA ILE A 38 9.66 3.39 1.81
C ILE A 38 8.47 2.44 1.75
N PHE A 39 7.27 2.92 2.09
CA PHE A 39 6.05 2.12 1.99
C PHE A 39 5.84 1.61 0.56
N PHE A 40 5.91 2.49 -0.43
CA PHE A 40 5.75 2.11 -1.82
C PHE A 40 6.77 1.06 -2.25
N MET A 41 8.04 1.21 -1.84
CA MET A 41 9.11 0.26 -2.13
C MET A 41 8.86 -1.11 -1.48
N LEU A 42 8.45 -1.14 -0.21
CA LEU A 42 8.14 -2.38 0.51
C LEU A 42 6.92 -3.08 -0.10
N PHE A 43 5.87 -2.33 -0.44
CA PHE A 43 4.70 -2.86 -1.10
C PHE A 43 5.05 -3.48 -2.46
N ALA A 44 5.82 -2.76 -3.28
CA ALA A 44 6.29 -3.27 -4.57
C ALA A 44 7.13 -4.56 -4.42
N LEU A 45 7.97 -4.64 -3.37
CA LEU A 45 8.75 -5.83 -3.06
C LEU A 45 7.85 -7.00 -2.64
N SER A 46 6.84 -6.74 -1.80
CA SER A 46 5.84 -7.74 -1.41
C SER A 46 5.08 -8.30 -2.62
N VAL A 47 4.66 -7.43 -3.54
CA VAL A 47 4.04 -7.84 -4.83
C VAL A 47 4.98 -8.74 -5.60
N ALA A 48 6.24 -8.33 -5.80
CA ALA A 48 7.21 -9.12 -6.55
C ALA A 48 7.46 -10.50 -5.91
N LEU A 49 7.61 -10.55 -4.59
CA LEU A 49 7.90 -11.78 -3.84
C LEU A 49 6.72 -12.77 -3.94
N VAL A 50 5.49 -12.31 -3.68
CA VAL A 50 4.30 -13.17 -3.77
C VAL A 50 4.09 -13.67 -5.20
N MET A 51 4.28 -12.82 -6.20
CA MET A 51 4.14 -13.19 -7.61
C MET A 51 5.15 -14.28 -8.01
N ILE A 52 6.42 -14.14 -7.60
CA ILE A 52 7.46 -15.15 -7.85
C ILE A 52 7.12 -16.46 -7.13
N ALA A 53 6.68 -16.40 -5.87
CA ALA A 53 6.33 -17.59 -5.10
C ALA A 53 5.14 -18.36 -5.72
N LEU A 54 4.14 -17.65 -6.24
CA LEU A 54 3.01 -18.25 -6.95
C LEU A 54 3.41 -18.84 -8.30
N SER A 55 4.29 -18.15 -9.04
CA SER A 55 4.81 -18.68 -10.30
C SER A 55 5.65 -19.95 -10.09
N LEU A 56 6.47 -20.01 -9.03
CA LEU A 56 7.20 -21.21 -8.63
C LEU A 56 6.29 -22.37 -8.21
N SER A 57 5.05 -22.08 -7.81
CA SER A 57 4.04 -23.10 -7.47
C SER A 57 3.40 -23.75 -8.70
N GLY A 58 3.81 -23.34 -9.92
CA GLY A 58 3.31 -23.88 -11.20
C GLY A 58 2.14 -23.10 -11.80
N LEU A 59 1.81 -21.92 -11.25
CA LEU A 59 0.76 -21.07 -11.81
C LEU A 59 1.28 -20.27 -13.01
N ASN A 60 0.41 -20.06 -14.00
CA ASN A 60 0.69 -19.16 -15.13
C ASN A 60 1.00 -17.74 -14.63
N PHE A 61 1.80 -17.00 -15.40
CA PHE A 61 2.20 -15.64 -15.07
C PHE A 61 0.99 -14.70 -14.88
N GLU A 62 0.01 -14.78 -15.77
CA GLU A 62 -1.23 -14.00 -15.70
C GLU A 62 -2.00 -14.28 -14.40
N SER A 63 -2.27 -15.56 -14.11
CA SER A 63 -2.96 -15.97 -12.89
C SER A 63 -2.18 -15.55 -11.63
N SER A 64 -0.85 -15.65 -11.66
CA SER A 64 0.02 -15.26 -10.54
C SER A 64 -0.07 -13.76 -10.24
N ILE A 65 -0.10 -12.91 -11.27
CA ILE A 65 -0.29 -11.45 -11.10
C ILE A 65 -1.66 -11.16 -10.52
N ILE A 66 -2.71 -11.70 -11.12
CA ILE A 66 -4.10 -11.46 -10.69
C ILE A 66 -4.28 -11.86 -9.23
N LEU A 67 -3.82 -13.05 -8.85
CA LEU A 67 -3.92 -13.58 -7.50
C LEU A 67 -3.08 -12.78 -6.49
N THR A 68 -1.89 -12.32 -6.89
CA THR A 68 -1.05 -11.47 -6.04
C THR A 68 -1.74 -10.15 -5.72
N ILE A 69 -2.27 -9.48 -6.74
CA ILE A 69 -2.98 -8.19 -6.58
C ILE A 69 -4.26 -8.39 -5.76
N ALA A 70 -5.00 -9.47 -6.02
CA ALA A 70 -6.19 -9.84 -5.27
C ALA A 70 -5.87 -10.04 -3.78
N ALA A 71 -4.81 -10.79 -3.47
CA ALA A 71 -4.44 -11.11 -2.10
C ALA A 71 -3.94 -9.88 -1.33
N LEU A 72 -3.00 -9.12 -1.91
CA LEU A 72 -2.43 -7.94 -1.26
C LEU A 72 -3.45 -6.80 -1.10
N SER A 73 -4.37 -6.65 -2.05
CA SER A 73 -5.48 -5.68 -1.91
C SER A 73 -6.62 -6.18 -1.03
N THR A 74 -6.56 -7.43 -0.52
CA THR A 74 -7.66 -8.09 0.19
C THR A 74 -8.97 -8.13 -0.63
N THR A 75 -8.87 -8.20 -1.96
CA THR A 75 -10.00 -8.24 -2.89
C THR A 75 -10.15 -9.64 -3.48
N GLY A 76 -10.64 -10.58 -2.67
CA GLY A 76 -10.86 -11.99 -3.07
C GLY A 76 -11.71 -12.17 -4.35
N PRO A 77 -12.79 -11.40 -4.58
CA PRO A 77 -13.60 -11.55 -5.80
C PRO A 77 -12.84 -11.26 -7.11
N LEU A 78 -11.70 -10.55 -7.04
CA LEU A 78 -10.90 -10.18 -8.21
C LEU A 78 -10.44 -11.42 -9.01
N ALA A 79 -10.13 -12.52 -8.33
CA ALA A 79 -9.70 -13.76 -8.98
C ALA A 79 -10.77 -14.37 -9.90
N GLY A 80 -12.05 -14.07 -9.65
CA GLY A 80 -13.17 -14.54 -10.47
C GLY A 80 -13.51 -13.66 -11.67
N VAL A 81 -12.97 -12.43 -11.75
CA VAL A 81 -13.39 -11.43 -12.76
C VAL A 81 -12.25 -10.87 -13.60
N ALA A 82 -11.00 -11.00 -13.16
CA ALA A 82 -9.87 -10.30 -13.78
C ALA A 82 -9.14 -11.06 -14.89
N GLY A 83 -9.34 -12.38 -15.01
CA GLY A 83 -8.77 -13.22 -16.07
C GLY A 83 -9.80 -13.65 -17.10
N GLU A 84 -9.35 -14.24 -18.22
CA GLU A 84 -10.24 -14.78 -19.26
C GLU A 84 -11.19 -15.87 -18.74
N ALA A 85 -10.77 -16.61 -17.72
CA ALA A 85 -11.58 -17.57 -16.99
C ALA A 85 -11.51 -17.31 -15.47
N PRO A 86 -12.61 -17.55 -14.72
CA PRO A 86 -12.61 -17.39 -13.27
C PRO A 86 -11.61 -18.37 -12.63
N ILE A 87 -10.70 -17.83 -11.81
CA ILE A 87 -9.73 -18.65 -11.08
C ILE A 87 -10.38 -19.15 -9.78
N LEU A 88 -10.67 -20.45 -9.72
CA LEU A 88 -11.25 -21.08 -8.54
C LEU A 88 -10.17 -21.37 -7.49
N TYR A 89 -10.29 -20.75 -6.31
CA TYR A 89 -9.40 -21.02 -5.17
C TYR A 89 -9.37 -22.51 -4.73
N ALA A 90 -10.42 -23.26 -5.06
CA ALA A 90 -10.52 -24.70 -4.79
C ALA A 90 -9.58 -25.53 -5.68
N GLU A 91 -9.29 -25.07 -6.89
CA GLU A 91 -8.44 -25.77 -7.88
C GLU A 91 -6.95 -25.43 -7.74
N LEU A 92 -6.62 -24.50 -6.85
CA LEU A 92 -5.23 -24.16 -6.56
C LEU A 92 -4.52 -25.27 -5.79
N ASN A 93 -3.25 -25.50 -6.15
CA ASN A 93 -2.33 -26.36 -5.41
C ASN A 93 -2.17 -25.89 -3.95
N ASP A 94 -1.93 -26.82 -3.03
CA ASP A 94 -1.84 -26.54 -1.59
C ASP A 94 -0.76 -25.48 -1.27
N ALA A 95 0.38 -25.53 -1.95
CA ALA A 95 1.44 -24.54 -1.81
C ALA A 95 0.96 -23.11 -2.16
N ALA A 96 0.25 -22.96 -3.28
CA ALA A 96 -0.27 -21.67 -3.72
C ALA A 96 -1.32 -21.12 -2.74
N ARG A 97 -2.15 -22.00 -2.16
CA ARG A 97 -3.16 -21.62 -1.17
C ARG A 97 -2.53 -21.08 0.11
N VAL A 98 -1.46 -21.72 0.61
CA VAL A 98 -0.73 -21.25 1.79
C VAL A 98 -0.04 -19.90 1.52
N ILE A 99 0.59 -19.74 0.36
CA ILE A 99 1.20 -18.47 -0.05
C ILE A 99 0.15 -17.37 -0.11
N LEU A 100 -1.02 -17.62 -0.70
CA LEU A 100 -2.11 -16.65 -0.77
C LEU A 100 -2.66 -16.28 0.60
N ALA A 101 -2.83 -17.25 1.49
CA ALA A 101 -3.26 -16.98 2.86
C ALA A 101 -2.27 -16.05 3.58
N GLY A 102 -0.97 -16.31 3.44
CA GLY A 102 0.08 -15.42 3.97
C GLY A 102 0.04 -14.02 3.35
N ALA A 103 -0.14 -13.93 2.03
CA ALA A 103 -0.23 -12.66 1.30
C ALA A 103 -1.46 -11.84 1.70
N MET A 104 -2.62 -12.47 1.94
CA MET A 104 -3.82 -11.78 2.42
C MET A 104 -3.65 -11.23 3.84
N VAL A 105 -2.99 -11.97 4.72
CA VAL A 105 -2.65 -11.48 6.06
C VAL A 105 -1.68 -10.31 5.97
N LEU A 106 -0.65 -10.42 5.13
CA LEU A 106 0.32 -9.35 4.89
C LEU A 106 -0.37 -8.08 4.38
N GLY A 107 -1.19 -8.19 3.33
CA GLY A 107 -1.95 -7.08 2.75
C GLY A 107 -2.87 -6.39 3.77
N ARG A 108 -3.45 -7.17 4.70
CA ARG A 108 -4.26 -6.62 5.78
C ARG A 108 -3.43 -5.95 6.88
N LEU A 109 -2.23 -6.45 7.15
CA LEU A 109 -1.34 -5.96 8.20
C LEU A 109 -0.57 -4.69 7.81
N GLU A 110 -0.42 -4.37 6.54
CA GLU A 110 0.45 -3.26 6.10
C GLU A 110 0.16 -1.93 6.81
N THR A 111 -1.11 -1.57 7.03
CA THR A 111 -1.45 -0.33 7.77
C THR A 111 -0.97 -0.34 9.23
N LEU A 112 -1.07 -1.46 9.94
CA LEU A 112 -0.65 -1.60 11.33
C LEU A 112 0.87 -1.78 11.45
N ALA A 113 1.47 -2.55 10.54
CA ALA A 113 2.91 -2.80 10.48
C ALA A 113 3.69 -1.51 10.21
N ILE A 114 3.18 -0.65 9.34
CA ILE A 114 3.79 0.65 9.03
C ILE A 114 3.67 1.61 10.22
N ILE A 115 2.50 1.70 10.86
CA ILE A 115 2.32 2.51 12.09
C ILE A 115 3.28 2.04 13.20
N ALA A 116 3.46 0.74 13.37
CA ALA A 116 4.38 0.17 14.36
C ALA A 116 5.86 0.39 14.02
N LEU A 117 6.25 0.28 12.74
CA LEU A 117 7.64 0.47 12.30
C LEU A 117 8.07 1.95 12.38
N LEU A 118 7.16 2.88 12.13
CA LEU A 118 7.42 4.33 12.13
C LEU A 118 7.40 4.97 13.50
N ASN A 119 6.89 4.28 14.51
CA ASN A 119 6.86 4.78 15.86
C ASN A 119 7.98 4.12 16.69
N PRO A 120 9.18 4.73 16.77
CA PRO A 120 10.27 4.22 17.59
C PRO A 120 9.95 4.18 19.09
N ALA A 121 8.82 4.75 19.54
CA ALA A 121 8.35 4.57 20.92
C ALA A 121 7.89 3.14 21.22
N PHE A 122 7.44 2.37 20.21
CA PHE A 122 7.11 0.94 20.39
C PHE A 122 8.34 0.04 20.52
N TRP A 123 9.51 0.50 20.09
CA TRP A 123 10.76 -0.27 20.14
C TRP A 123 11.53 -0.12 21.46
N ARG A 124 11.11 0.80 22.33
CA ARG A 124 11.80 1.12 23.59
C ARG A 124 11.05 0.63 24.85
N ALA A 125 10.06 -0.24 24.69
CA ALA A 125 9.35 -0.89 25.81
C ALA A 125 9.83 -2.33 25.99
#